data_AF-A0A962H1L8-F1
#
_entry.id   AF-A0A962H1L8-F1
#
_cell.length_a   1.000
_cell.length_b   1.000
_cell.length_c   1.000
_cell.angle_alpha   90.00
_cell.angle_beta   90.00
_cell.angle_gamma   90.00
#
_symmetry.space_group_name_H-M   'P 1'
#
loop_
_entity.id
_entity.type
_entity.pdbx_description
1 polymer ?
#
loop_
_entity_poly.entity_id
_entity_poly.type
_entity_poly.pdbx_seq_one_letter_code
_entity_poly.pdbx_strand_id
1 'polypeptide(L)'
;MSQKKRIYVLDTNVLMHDPSAVFRFEEHDVYLPMMVLEELDAAKKGTSEVSRNVRQVSRFLNELLEANGANTLDKGIALKRPDGLDLGRHKPRGHLRFQTTASKANGHNFGTVIPDNQILHAVLQLREDHPRTPVVLVTKDINLRIKAKIHGISAEDYENDRALDDLALLYTGVDLLKPEFWGRHPELESWSERGRTYYRVKLKRDERWHPNQFLHFGDDNQVALRVLRVEGGKAVLQIVDDYQNNPHRVWGISARNREQNFGLNVLMDPEVDFVTLLGTAGTGKTLLALAAGLAQTMDQQRYKEIIVTRATVPVGEDIGFLPGTEEEKMTPWMGALNDNLEVLASPQDSSNWARQATNDLLSSRIKVRSMSFMRGRTFLSRYVIVDEAQNLTPKLMKTLLIGAVPGTKMVCLGNVEQI
;
A
#
# COMPACT_ATOMS: atom_id res chain seq x y z
N MET A 1 15.87 -16.29 25.44
CA MET A 1 15.52 -15.68 26.75
C MET A 1 14.02 -15.42 26.76
N SER A 2 13.26 -15.96 27.73
CA SER A 2 11.85 -15.62 27.87
C SER A 2 11.74 -14.14 28.24
N GLN A 3 11.23 -13.28 27.35
CA GLN A 3 10.92 -11.89 27.70
C GLN A 3 10.01 -11.88 28.94
N LYS A 4 10.37 -11.08 29.95
CA LYS A 4 9.51 -10.86 31.12
C LYS A 4 8.21 -10.17 30.66
N LYS A 5 7.06 -10.62 31.16
CA LYS A 5 5.76 -10.04 30.86
C LYS A 5 5.70 -8.58 31.32
N ARG A 6 5.16 -7.69 30.48
CA ARG A 6 4.98 -6.26 30.73
C ARG A 6 3.50 -5.88 30.63
N ILE A 7 3.16 -4.67 31.10
CA ILE A 7 1.87 -4.04 30.85
C ILE A 7 2.11 -2.78 30.01
N TYR A 8 1.51 -2.73 28.84
CA TYR A 8 1.55 -1.58 27.93
C TYR A 8 0.29 -0.74 28.10
N VAL A 9 0.47 0.53 28.46
CA VAL A 9 -0.62 1.51 28.53
C VAL A 9 -0.64 2.26 27.22
N LEU A 10 -1.74 2.16 26.45
CA LEU A 10 -1.84 2.81 25.15
C LEU A 10 -2.46 4.20 25.31
N ASP A 11 -1.85 5.18 24.65
CA ASP A 11 -2.41 6.52 24.45
C ASP A 11 -3.47 6.52 23.32
N THR A 12 -4.41 7.45 23.37
CA THR A 12 -5.49 7.56 22.39
C THR A 12 -4.97 7.86 20.99
N ASN A 13 -3.95 8.72 20.87
CA ASN A 13 -3.35 9.04 19.57
C ASN A 13 -2.81 7.80 18.85
N VAL A 14 -2.31 6.80 19.60
CA VAL A 14 -1.88 5.51 19.03
C VAL A 14 -3.06 4.81 18.36
N LEU A 15 -4.19 4.69 19.07
CA LEU A 15 -5.40 4.00 18.61
C LEU A 15 -6.13 4.76 17.49
N MET A 16 -6.10 6.10 17.52
CA MET A 16 -6.68 6.94 16.48
C MET A 16 -5.93 6.82 15.14
N HIS A 17 -4.62 6.58 15.19
CA HIS A 17 -3.80 6.37 14.00
C HIS A 17 -3.73 4.91 13.55
N ASP A 18 -3.73 3.96 14.48
CA ASP A 18 -3.64 2.54 14.18
C ASP A 18 -4.62 1.72 15.04
N PRO A 19 -5.78 1.33 14.47
CA PRO A 19 -6.75 0.50 15.18
C PRO A 19 -6.24 -0.88 15.60
N SER A 20 -5.20 -1.38 14.93
CA SER A 20 -4.63 -2.71 15.21
C SER A 20 -3.69 -2.69 16.42
N ALA A 21 -3.31 -1.51 16.94
CA ALA A 21 -2.34 -1.36 18.03
C ALA A 21 -2.72 -2.15 19.29
N VAL A 22 -4.02 -2.34 19.56
CA VAL A 22 -4.53 -3.17 20.67
C VAL A 22 -4.00 -4.61 20.61
N PHE A 23 -3.73 -5.13 19.41
CA PHE A 23 -3.30 -6.51 19.18
C PHE A 23 -1.79 -6.66 18.97
N ARG A 24 -1.04 -5.56 18.88
CA ARG A 24 0.39 -5.62 18.55
C ARG A 24 1.31 -5.98 19.71
N PHE A 25 0.78 -5.90 20.92
CA PHE A 25 1.47 -6.26 22.17
C PHE A 25 0.87 -7.52 22.80
N GLU A 26 0.34 -8.43 21.98
CA GLU A 26 -0.45 -9.59 22.45
C GLU A 26 0.34 -10.64 23.24
N GLU A 27 1.67 -10.57 23.25
CA GLU A 27 2.54 -11.31 24.15
C GLU A 27 2.59 -10.71 25.57
N HIS A 28 2.02 -9.52 25.76
CA HIS A 28 2.00 -8.70 26.96
C HIS A 28 0.57 -8.26 27.33
N ASP A 29 0.36 -7.74 28.54
CA ASP A 29 -0.96 -7.20 28.88
C ASP A 29 -1.09 -5.77 28.33
N VAL A 30 -2.25 -5.43 27.78
CA VAL A 30 -2.56 -4.09 27.26
C VAL A 30 -3.55 -3.44 28.21
N TYR A 31 -3.33 -2.19 28.58
CA TYR A 31 -4.18 -1.44 29.48
C TYR A 31 -4.69 -0.16 28.83
N LEU A 32 -6.00 0.06 28.89
CA LEU A 32 -6.66 1.26 28.38
C LEU A 32 -7.19 2.11 29.55
N PRO A 33 -6.60 3.31 29.79
CA PRO A 33 -7.15 4.28 30.73
C PRO A 33 -8.57 4.71 30.36
N MET A 34 -9.36 5.14 31.35
CA MET A 34 -10.73 5.61 31.10
C MET A 34 -10.74 6.83 30.17
N MET A 35 -9.77 7.73 30.33
CA MET A 35 -9.63 8.92 29.49
C MET A 35 -9.47 8.57 27.99
N VAL A 36 -8.78 7.47 27.69
CA VAL A 36 -8.61 7.01 26.31
C VAL A 36 -9.93 6.60 25.70
N LEU A 37 -10.81 5.94 26.48
CA LEU A 37 -12.15 5.59 26.01
C LEU A 37 -13.03 6.81 25.79
N GLU A 38 -12.93 7.82 26.66
CA GLU A 38 -13.67 9.09 26.52
C GLU A 38 -13.25 9.85 25.26
N GLU A 39 -11.94 9.94 24.99
CA GLU A 39 -11.42 10.57 23.79
C GLU A 39 -11.78 9.81 22.51
N LEU A 40 -11.77 8.47 22.54
CA LEU A 40 -12.28 7.65 21.44
C LEU A 40 -13.77 7.93 21.19
N ASP A 41 -14.61 8.01 22.22
CA ASP A 41 -16.04 8.30 22.00
C ASP A 41 -16.28 9.70 21.42
N ALA A 42 -15.55 10.71 21.91
CA ALA A 42 -15.59 12.06 21.38
C ALA A 42 -15.16 12.12 19.91
N ALA A 43 -14.10 11.40 19.52
CA ALA A 43 -13.54 11.37 18.17
C ALA A 43 -14.32 10.50 17.17
N LYS A 44 -15.33 9.75 17.62
CA LYS A 44 -16.13 8.82 16.79
C LYS A 44 -17.02 9.53 15.77
N LYS A 45 -17.36 10.80 16.02
CA LYS A 45 -18.24 11.63 15.20
C LYS A 45 -17.45 12.26 14.04
N GLY A 46 -17.89 12.00 12.81
CA GLY A 46 -17.28 12.58 11.60
C GLY A 46 -16.91 11.56 10.53
N THR A 47 -16.45 12.07 9.38
CA THR A 47 -16.09 11.28 8.19
C THR A 47 -14.59 11.18 7.94
N SER A 48 -13.76 11.70 8.85
CA SER A 48 -12.30 11.64 8.75
C SER A 48 -11.77 10.21 8.91
N GLU A 49 -10.51 10.01 8.48
CA GLU A 49 -9.78 8.76 8.71
C GLU A 49 -9.64 8.45 10.20
N VAL A 50 -9.34 9.46 11.02
CA VAL A 50 -9.34 9.36 12.49
C VAL A 50 -10.67 8.83 13.01
N SER A 51 -11.81 9.42 12.63
CA SER A 51 -13.12 8.93 13.08
C SER A 51 -13.44 7.51 12.57
N ARG A 52 -12.91 7.12 11.39
CA ARG A 52 -13.04 5.75 10.88
C ARG A 52 -12.22 4.77 11.71
N ASN A 53 -10.98 5.12 12.04
CA ASN A 53 -10.08 4.33 12.86
C ASN A 53 -10.65 4.13 14.26
N VAL A 54 -11.13 5.19 14.88
CA VAL A 54 -11.85 5.17 16.16
C VAL A 54 -13.04 4.21 16.11
N ARG A 55 -13.88 4.27 15.05
CA ARG A 55 -14.99 3.31 14.88
C ARG A 55 -14.50 1.88 14.75
N GLN A 56 -13.36 1.65 14.10
CA GLN A 56 -12.77 0.32 13.98
C GLN A 56 -12.24 -0.18 15.33
N VAL A 57 -11.59 0.67 16.13
CA VAL A 57 -11.20 0.36 17.51
C VAL A 57 -12.44 -0.02 18.33
N SER A 58 -13.52 0.76 18.26
CA SER A 58 -14.77 0.43 18.97
C SER A 58 -15.32 -0.94 18.58
N ARG A 59 -15.25 -1.33 17.30
CA ARG A 59 -15.68 -2.67 16.84
C ARG A 59 -14.80 -3.77 17.43
N PHE A 60 -13.48 -3.60 17.38
CA PHE A 60 -12.54 -4.57 17.96
C PHE A 60 -12.74 -4.74 19.48
N LEU A 61 -12.94 -3.63 20.21
CA LEU A 61 -13.25 -3.69 21.64
C LEU A 61 -14.58 -4.42 21.89
N ASN A 62 -15.61 -4.17 21.08
CA ASN A 62 -16.90 -4.85 21.20
C ASN A 62 -16.80 -6.36 20.91
N GLU A 63 -16.09 -6.76 19.86
CA GLU A 63 -15.83 -8.17 19.54
C GLU A 63 -15.09 -8.90 20.67
N LEU A 64 -14.10 -8.24 21.28
CA LEU A 64 -13.36 -8.79 22.43
C LEU A 64 -14.26 -8.97 23.66
N LEU A 65 -15.17 -8.02 23.92
CA LEU A 65 -16.15 -8.08 25.01
C LEU A 65 -17.19 -9.19 24.80
N GLU A 66 -17.77 -9.26 23.60
CA GLU A 66 -18.77 -10.29 23.24
C GLU A 66 -18.20 -11.70 23.33
N ALA A 67 -16.94 -11.89 22.94
CA ALA A 67 -16.27 -13.19 22.97
C ALA A 67 -15.97 -13.72 24.40
N ASN A 68 -15.90 -12.86 25.41
CA ASN A 68 -15.44 -13.22 26.76
C ASN A 68 -16.47 -12.99 27.89
N GLY A 69 -17.66 -12.45 27.58
CA GLY A 69 -18.75 -12.20 28.53
C GLY A 69 -18.49 -11.04 29.51
N ALA A 70 -19.56 -10.42 30.02
CA ALA A 70 -19.50 -9.17 30.80
C ALA A 70 -18.80 -9.30 32.17
N ASN A 71 -18.63 -10.52 32.72
CA ASN A 71 -18.08 -10.76 34.06
C ASN A 71 -16.53 -10.82 34.13
N THR A 72 -15.83 -10.43 33.07
CA THR A 72 -14.37 -10.64 32.93
C THR A 72 -13.55 -9.34 32.92
N LEU A 73 -14.19 -8.17 33.04
CA LEU A 73 -13.52 -6.86 32.99
C LEU A 73 -12.44 -6.69 34.06
N ASP A 74 -12.68 -7.18 35.28
CA ASP A 74 -11.73 -7.04 36.40
C ASP A 74 -10.47 -7.92 36.24
N LYS A 75 -10.59 -9.05 35.53
CA LYS A 75 -9.47 -9.99 35.32
C LYS A 75 -8.74 -9.76 34.00
N GLY A 76 -9.28 -8.90 33.14
CA GLY A 76 -8.80 -8.65 31.79
C GLY A 76 -9.37 -9.64 30.78
N ILE A 77 -9.53 -9.17 29.55
CA ILE A 77 -10.09 -9.89 28.41
C ILE A 77 -8.93 -10.50 27.61
N ALA A 78 -8.97 -11.79 27.31
CA ALA A 78 -7.92 -12.41 26.50
C ALA A 78 -7.84 -11.73 25.12
N LEU A 79 -6.66 -11.28 24.73
CA LEU A 79 -6.42 -10.68 23.42
C LEU A 79 -6.50 -11.79 22.36
N LYS A 80 -7.69 -12.00 21.78
CA LYS A 80 -7.87 -12.87 20.62
C LYS A 80 -7.91 -12.01 19.37
N ARG A 81 -7.04 -12.31 18.40
CA ARG A 81 -7.05 -11.62 17.10
C ARG A 81 -8.40 -11.85 16.40
N PRO A 82 -8.96 -10.83 15.73
CA PRO A 82 -10.10 -11.01 14.83
C PRO A 82 -9.73 -11.97 13.68
N ASP A 83 -10.70 -12.72 13.18
CA ASP A 83 -10.51 -13.59 12.03
C ASP A 83 -10.06 -12.75 10.81
N GLY A 84 -8.91 -13.09 10.23
CA GLY A 84 -8.32 -12.40 9.08
C GLY A 84 -7.23 -11.35 9.40
N LEU A 85 -6.90 -11.12 10.68
CA LEU A 85 -5.80 -10.24 11.08
C LEU A 85 -4.53 -11.07 11.41
N ASP A 86 -3.59 -11.18 10.48
CA ASP A 86 -2.30 -11.86 10.71
C ASP A 86 -1.19 -10.85 11.03
N LEU A 87 -0.81 -10.76 12.32
CA LEU A 87 0.23 -9.86 12.81
C LEU A 87 1.57 -10.58 13.09
N GLY A 88 1.69 -11.87 12.73
CA GLY A 88 2.91 -12.66 12.91
C GLY A 88 2.80 -13.84 13.88
N ARG A 89 3.93 -14.53 14.13
CA ARG A 89 4.03 -15.93 14.64
C ARG A 89 3.88 -16.16 16.16
N HIS A 90 3.59 -15.13 16.96
CA HIS A 90 3.44 -15.34 18.41
C HIS A 90 2.03 -15.82 18.75
N LYS A 91 1.90 -16.74 19.70
CA LYS A 91 0.60 -17.11 20.25
C LYS A 91 0.19 -16.00 21.22
N PRO A 92 -1.00 -15.37 21.06
CA PRO A 92 -1.47 -14.38 22.00
C PRO A 92 -1.54 -14.98 23.42
N ARG A 93 -0.93 -14.28 24.39
CA ARG A 93 -0.89 -14.67 25.82
C ARG A 93 -1.31 -13.51 26.75
N GLY A 94 -1.49 -12.33 26.17
CA GLY A 94 -1.84 -11.07 26.81
C GLY A 94 -3.32 -10.91 27.08
N HIS A 95 -3.64 -10.02 28.01
CA HIS A 95 -5.01 -9.60 28.29
C HIS A 95 -5.15 -8.09 28.09
N LEU A 96 -6.27 -7.68 27.50
CA LEU A 96 -6.76 -6.32 27.48
C LEU A 96 -7.44 -6.00 28.81
N ARG A 97 -6.97 -4.95 29.48
CA ARG A 97 -7.47 -4.47 30.77
C ARG A 97 -7.95 -3.04 30.61
N PHE A 98 -8.94 -2.68 31.42
CA PHE A 98 -9.48 -1.31 31.47
C PHE A 98 -9.29 -0.74 32.87
N GLN A 99 -9.25 0.59 32.96
CA GLN A 99 -9.37 1.28 34.23
C GLN A 99 -10.80 1.14 34.76
N THR A 100 -11.00 0.32 35.80
CA THR A 100 -12.32 0.10 36.41
C THR A 100 -12.53 0.88 37.71
N THR A 101 -11.47 1.35 38.34
CA THR A 101 -11.53 2.14 39.58
C THR A 101 -11.24 3.61 39.33
N ALA A 102 -12.06 4.50 39.88
CA ALA A 102 -11.77 5.93 39.92
C ALA A 102 -10.42 6.18 40.62
N SER A 103 -9.58 7.03 40.01
CA SER A 103 -8.23 7.30 40.50
C SER A 103 -8.31 7.89 41.91
N LYS A 104 -7.64 7.25 42.89
CA LYS A 104 -7.42 7.86 44.20
C LYS A 104 -6.43 9.00 43.99
N ALA A 105 -6.86 10.25 44.18
CA ALA A 105 -6.02 11.43 44.06
C ALA A 105 -4.98 11.46 45.20
N ASN A 106 -3.93 10.66 45.07
CA ASN A 106 -2.80 10.67 46.00
C ASN A 106 -1.66 11.51 45.39
N GLY A 107 -1.50 12.74 45.89
CA GLY A 107 -0.21 13.45 45.99
C GLY A 107 0.49 13.95 44.72
N HIS A 108 0.14 13.50 43.51
CA HIS A 108 0.74 14.00 42.28
C HIS A 108 -0.08 15.15 41.70
N ASN A 109 0.23 16.39 42.06
CA ASN A 109 -0.41 17.58 41.48
C ASN A 109 0.09 17.79 40.05
N PHE A 110 -0.52 17.08 39.09
CA PHE A 110 -0.62 17.61 37.74
C PHE A 110 -1.67 18.74 37.81
N GLY A 111 -1.38 19.92 37.26
CA GLY A 111 -2.22 21.13 37.38
C GLY A 111 -3.63 21.01 36.78
N THR A 112 -4.11 22.04 36.07
CA THR A 112 -5.41 21.99 35.36
C THR A 112 -5.57 20.65 34.62
N VAL A 113 -6.76 20.05 34.75
CA VAL A 113 -7.08 18.69 34.28
C VAL A 113 -7.01 18.65 32.75
N ILE A 114 -5.81 18.37 32.22
CA ILE A 114 -5.53 18.14 30.82
C ILE A 114 -5.58 16.61 30.60
N PRO A 115 -6.20 16.11 29.51
CA PRO A 115 -6.31 14.68 29.21
C PRO A 115 -5.03 13.86 29.45
N ASP A 116 -3.89 14.35 28.96
CA ASP A 116 -2.55 13.78 29.18
C ASP A 116 -2.26 13.43 30.64
N ASN A 117 -2.63 14.33 31.56
CA ASN A 117 -2.33 14.18 32.98
C ASN A 117 -3.13 13.00 33.56
N GLN A 118 -4.37 12.80 33.10
CA GLN A 118 -5.19 11.66 33.54
C GLN A 118 -4.61 10.32 33.05
N ILE A 119 -4.07 10.28 31.83
CA ILE A 119 -3.34 9.12 31.32
C ILE A 119 -2.12 8.82 32.20
N LEU A 120 -1.31 9.83 32.52
CA LEU A 120 -0.14 9.66 33.40
C LEU A 120 -0.51 9.21 34.82
N HIS A 121 -1.61 9.73 35.37
CA HIS A 121 -2.14 9.27 36.65
C HIS A 121 -2.54 7.80 36.62
N ALA A 122 -3.24 7.36 35.56
CA ALA A 122 -3.61 5.97 35.39
C ALA A 122 -2.37 5.05 35.31
N VAL A 123 -1.30 5.49 34.64
CA VAL A 123 -0.03 4.75 34.57
C VAL A 123 0.64 4.63 35.95
N LEU A 124 0.68 5.72 36.72
CA LEU A 124 1.27 5.72 38.06
C LEU A 124 0.52 4.79 39.01
N GLN A 125 -0.82 4.88 39.02
CA GLN A 125 -1.65 4.00 39.83
C GLN A 125 -1.46 2.53 39.43
N LEU A 126 -1.45 2.23 38.14
CA LEU A 126 -1.24 0.87 37.64
C LEU A 126 0.12 0.30 38.06
N ARG A 127 1.15 1.16 38.16
CA ARG A 127 2.48 0.79 38.65
C ARG A 127 2.46 0.46 40.15
N GLU A 128 1.68 1.19 40.95
CA GLU A 128 1.48 0.90 42.37
C GLU A 128 0.71 -0.42 42.59
N ASP A 129 -0.32 -0.67 41.78
CA ASP A 129 -1.12 -1.90 41.84
C ASP A 129 -0.34 -3.14 41.35
N HIS A 130 0.71 -2.95 40.55
CA HIS A 130 1.52 -4.02 39.96
C HIS A 130 3.04 -3.82 40.16
N PRO A 131 3.56 -3.84 41.41
CA PRO A 131 4.95 -3.50 41.72
C PRO A 131 5.99 -4.47 41.15
N ARG A 132 5.57 -5.65 40.67
CA ARG A 132 6.44 -6.69 40.10
C ARG A 132 6.40 -6.75 38.57
N THR A 133 5.54 -5.98 37.92
CA THR A 133 5.34 -6.01 36.47
C THR A 133 5.72 -4.66 35.88
N PRO A 134 6.66 -4.56 34.93
CA PRO A 134 6.99 -3.30 34.28
C PRO A 134 5.77 -2.72 33.56
N VAL A 135 5.45 -1.46 33.86
CA VAL A 135 4.41 -0.68 33.19
C VAL A 135 5.07 0.32 32.24
N VAL A 136 4.66 0.32 30.99
CA VAL A 136 5.23 1.17 29.93
C VAL A 136 4.10 1.93 29.23
N LEU A 137 4.22 3.25 29.15
CA LEU A 137 3.34 4.09 28.36
C LEU A 137 3.77 4.07 26.88
N VAL A 138 2.84 3.88 25.98
CA VAL A 138 3.06 3.86 24.53
C VAL A 138 2.30 5.02 23.91
N THR A 139 3.02 5.96 23.30
CA THR A 139 2.44 7.18 22.73
C THR A 139 3.22 7.69 21.53
N LYS A 140 2.53 8.33 20.59
CA LYS A 140 3.13 9.08 19.47
C LYS A 140 3.50 10.53 19.84
N ASP A 141 3.01 11.06 20.97
CA ASP A 141 3.23 12.46 21.34
C ASP A 141 4.53 12.63 22.14
N ILE A 142 5.47 13.36 21.56
CA ILE A 142 6.75 13.71 22.19
C ILE A 142 6.56 14.46 23.52
N ASN A 143 5.56 15.34 23.63
CA ASN A 143 5.28 16.10 24.84
C ASN A 143 4.78 15.18 25.96
N LEU A 144 3.92 14.21 25.63
CA LEU A 144 3.47 13.22 26.60
C LEU A 144 4.63 12.34 27.08
N ARG A 145 5.56 11.94 26.18
CA ARG A 145 6.79 11.23 26.58
C ARG A 145 7.69 12.05 27.50
N ILE A 146 7.87 13.34 27.22
CA ILE A 146 8.65 14.24 28.07
C ILE A 146 8.00 14.34 29.46
N LYS A 147 6.68 14.56 29.54
CA LYS A 147 5.94 14.59 30.81
C LYS A 147 6.06 13.26 31.57
N ALA A 148 5.95 12.13 30.90
CA ALA A 148 6.14 10.81 31.50
C ALA A 148 7.54 10.66 32.11
N LYS A 149 8.59 11.06 31.37
CA LYS A 149 9.98 11.01 31.84
C LYS A 149 10.21 11.88 33.07
N ILE A 150 9.62 13.08 33.13
CA ILE A 150 9.67 13.97 34.31
C ILE A 150 9.09 13.28 35.56
N HIS A 151 8.06 12.45 35.40
CA HIS A 151 7.40 11.72 36.50
C HIS A 151 7.98 10.31 36.73
N GLY A 152 9.12 9.99 36.10
CA GLY A 152 9.77 8.69 36.23
C GLY A 152 8.95 7.52 35.67
N ILE A 153 8.08 7.78 34.70
CA ILE A 153 7.30 6.78 33.96
C ILE A 153 8.11 6.34 32.73
N SER A 154 8.21 5.02 32.50
CA SER A 154 8.79 4.50 31.25
C SER A 154 7.82 4.78 30.11
N ALA A 155 8.24 5.54 29.11
CA ALA A 155 7.46 5.80 27.91
C ALA A 155 8.26 5.39 26.66
N GLU A 156 7.61 4.68 25.76
CA GLU A 156 8.13 4.25 24.47
C GLU A 156 7.37 4.99 23.34
N ASP A 157 8.07 5.35 22.27
CA ASP A 157 7.42 5.85 21.06
C ASP A 157 6.60 4.73 20.43
N TYR A 158 5.37 5.04 20.02
CA TYR A 158 4.67 4.17 19.10
C TYR A 158 5.17 4.41 17.68
N GLU A 159 6.38 3.92 17.44
CA GLU A 159 6.85 3.71 16.09
C GLU A 159 6.10 2.49 15.55
N ASN A 160 5.11 2.73 14.70
CA ASN A 160 4.73 1.72 13.74
C ASN A 160 5.87 1.65 12.69
N ASP A 161 7.05 1.21 13.13
CA ASP A 161 8.23 0.95 12.31
C ASP A 161 8.05 -0.34 11.50
N ARG A 162 6.84 -0.49 10.93
CA ARG A 162 6.53 -1.49 9.90
C ARG A 162 6.13 -0.86 8.57
N ALA A 163 6.31 0.43 8.36
CA ALA A 163 6.38 0.93 6.98
C ALA A 163 7.61 0.36 6.24
N LEU A 164 8.71 0.06 6.97
CA LEU A 164 9.95 -0.47 6.38
C LEU A 164 9.98 -2.00 6.28
N ASP A 165 9.41 -2.73 7.24
CA ASP A 165 9.34 -4.21 7.20
C ASP A 165 8.27 -4.75 6.21
N ASP A 166 7.20 -3.98 5.94
CA ASP A 166 6.09 -4.44 5.09
C ASP A 166 6.38 -4.33 3.59
N LEU A 167 7.33 -3.50 3.15
CA LEU A 167 7.71 -3.41 1.74
C LEU A 167 8.23 -4.74 1.18
N ALA A 168 8.98 -5.49 1.99
CA ALA A 168 9.44 -6.83 1.66
C ALA A 168 8.33 -7.89 1.70
N LEU A 169 7.21 -7.59 2.38
CA LEU A 169 6.02 -8.42 2.44
C LEU A 169 4.99 -8.08 1.35
N LEU A 170 5.15 -6.94 0.67
CA LEU A 170 4.31 -6.60 -0.48
C LEU A 170 4.51 -7.65 -1.55
N TYR A 171 3.39 -8.07 -2.13
CA TYR A 171 3.41 -8.92 -3.30
C TYR A 171 4.15 -8.21 -4.44
N THR A 172 5.35 -8.69 -4.76
CA THR A 172 6.24 -8.10 -5.78
C THR A 172 5.81 -8.43 -7.21
N GLY A 173 4.90 -9.40 -7.38
CA GLY A 173 4.56 -9.95 -8.69
C GLY A 173 5.64 -10.83 -9.30
N VAL A 174 6.70 -11.15 -8.56
CA VAL A 174 7.88 -11.89 -9.05
C VAL A 174 8.32 -12.92 -8.01
N ASP A 175 8.50 -14.17 -8.43
CA ASP A 175 9.12 -15.23 -7.62
C ASP A 175 10.41 -15.78 -8.26
N LEU A 176 11.36 -16.15 -7.40
CA LEU A 176 12.58 -16.86 -7.79
C LEU A 176 12.31 -18.37 -7.88
N LEU A 177 12.55 -18.95 -9.05
CA LEU A 177 12.54 -20.39 -9.27
C LEU A 177 13.83 -21.01 -8.72
N LYS A 178 13.68 -22.19 -8.11
CA LYS A 178 14.83 -22.99 -7.68
C LYS A 178 15.57 -23.53 -8.92
N PRO A 179 16.91 -23.66 -8.89
CA PRO A 179 17.69 -24.20 -10.01
C PRO A 179 17.20 -25.57 -10.49
N GLU A 180 16.66 -26.39 -9.59
CA GLU A 180 16.16 -27.74 -9.90
C GLU A 180 14.73 -27.75 -10.46
N PHE A 181 14.12 -26.61 -10.78
CA PHE A 181 12.74 -26.49 -11.23
C PHE A 181 12.33 -27.52 -12.28
N TRP A 182 13.11 -27.66 -13.37
CA TRP A 182 12.82 -28.62 -14.44
C TRP A 182 12.84 -30.06 -13.95
N GLY A 183 13.75 -30.40 -13.03
CA GLY A 183 13.82 -31.72 -12.40
C GLY A 183 12.71 -31.98 -11.38
N ARG A 184 12.15 -30.92 -10.77
CA ARG A 184 10.99 -31.01 -9.86
C ARG A 184 9.68 -31.26 -10.61
N HIS A 185 9.63 -30.92 -11.90
CA HIS A 185 8.45 -31.04 -12.77
C HIS A 185 8.72 -31.96 -13.98
N PRO A 186 9.06 -33.25 -13.78
CA PRO A 186 9.27 -34.18 -14.89
C PRO A 186 8.01 -34.43 -15.73
N GLU A 187 6.84 -34.16 -15.17
CA GLU A 187 5.54 -34.28 -15.83
C GLU A 187 5.17 -33.09 -16.73
N LEU A 188 6.09 -32.13 -16.97
CA LEU A 188 5.73 -30.93 -17.70
C LEU A 188 5.32 -31.24 -19.14
N GLU A 189 4.26 -30.56 -19.57
CA GLU A 189 3.84 -30.53 -20.97
C GLU A 189 4.30 -29.19 -21.57
N SER A 190 4.93 -29.21 -22.74
CA SER A 190 5.30 -27.99 -23.49
C SER A 190 4.60 -27.95 -24.85
N TRP A 191 4.10 -26.79 -25.24
CA TRP A 191 3.58 -26.57 -26.60
C TRP A 191 3.86 -25.14 -27.07
N SER A 192 3.76 -24.94 -28.38
CA SER A 192 3.87 -23.62 -28.99
C SER A 192 2.56 -23.25 -29.67
N GLU A 193 2.11 -22.02 -29.44
CA GLU A 193 0.89 -21.47 -30.05
C GLU A 193 1.14 -20.02 -30.43
N ARG A 194 0.83 -19.66 -31.69
CA ARG A 194 1.01 -18.29 -32.23
C ARG A 194 2.41 -17.69 -31.99
N GLY A 195 3.45 -18.53 -32.11
CA GLY A 195 4.85 -18.11 -31.91
C GLY A 195 5.28 -17.95 -30.45
N ARG A 196 4.41 -18.26 -29.48
CA ARG A 196 4.71 -18.26 -28.05
C ARG A 196 4.85 -19.69 -27.53
N THR A 197 5.75 -19.88 -26.57
CA THR A 197 5.99 -21.17 -25.93
C THR A 197 5.34 -21.20 -24.56
N TYR A 198 4.63 -22.29 -24.28
CA TYR A 198 3.87 -22.52 -23.08
C TYR A 198 4.31 -23.81 -22.40
N TYR A 199 4.17 -23.81 -21.08
CA TYR A 199 4.40 -24.97 -20.24
C TYR A 199 3.20 -25.21 -19.34
N ARG A 200 2.91 -26.47 -19.04
CA ARG A 200 1.95 -26.86 -18.01
C ARG A 200 2.62 -27.76 -17.00
N VAL A 201 2.51 -27.39 -15.73
CA VAL A 201 3.11 -28.09 -14.60
C VAL A 201 2.07 -28.37 -13.52
N LYS A 202 2.27 -29.42 -12.71
CA LYS A 202 1.46 -29.63 -11.50
C LYS A 202 2.11 -28.90 -10.33
N LEU A 203 1.35 -28.07 -9.65
CA LEU A 203 1.85 -27.29 -8.51
C LEU A 203 2.27 -28.22 -7.38
N LYS A 204 3.46 -27.99 -6.83
CA LYS A 204 3.93 -28.64 -5.60
C LYS A 204 3.43 -27.85 -4.38
N ARG A 205 3.48 -28.45 -3.19
CA ARG A 205 2.92 -27.88 -1.94
C ARG A 205 3.55 -26.54 -1.54
N ASP A 206 4.80 -26.28 -1.92
CA ASP A 206 5.55 -25.06 -1.65
C ASP A 206 5.40 -23.99 -2.75
N GLU A 207 4.69 -24.27 -3.84
CA GLU A 207 4.51 -23.35 -4.97
C GLU A 207 3.14 -22.68 -4.88
N ARG A 208 3.15 -21.39 -4.48
CA ARG A 208 1.94 -20.58 -4.34
C ARG A 208 1.94 -19.47 -5.38
N TRP A 209 1.72 -19.86 -6.64
CA TRP A 209 1.71 -18.90 -7.73
C TRP A 209 0.34 -18.28 -7.98
N HIS A 210 0.36 -17.06 -8.49
CA HIS A 210 -0.82 -16.29 -8.85
C HIS A 210 -0.83 -15.95 -10.35
N PRO A 211 -2.00 -15.78 -10.99
CA PRO A 211 -2.08 -15.26 -12.35
C PRO A 211 -1.32 -13.94 -12.50
N ASN A 212 -0.68 -13.75 -13.65
CA ASN A 212 0.18 -12.61 -13.98
C ASN A 212 1.47 -12.47 -13.17
N GLN A 213 1.79 -13.45 -12.32
CA GLN A 213 3.08 -13.49 -11.64
C GLN A 213 4.21 -13.87 -12.60
N PHE A 214 5.37 -13.25 -12.45
CA PHE A 214 6.59 -13.59 -13.16
C PHE A 214 7.47 -14.52 -12.33
N LEU A 215 8.15 -15.44 -13.01
CA LEU A 215 9.03 -16.45 -12.44
C LEU A 215 10.38 -16.36 -13.15
N HIS A 216 11.48 -16.31 -12.42
CA HIS A 216 12.83 -16.23 -13.00
C HIS A 216 13.82 -17.11 -12.24
N PHE A 217 14.95 -17.46 -12.86
CA PHE A 217 15.93 -18.38 -12.27
C PHE A 217 17.08 -17.68 -11.51
N GLY A 218 16.98 -16.37 -11.31
CA GLY A 218 18.04 -15.54 -10.70
C GLY A 218 19.17 -15.17 -11.65
N ASP A 219 19.51 -16.05 -12.58
CA ASP A 219 20.44 -15.79 -13.69
C ASP A 219 19.73 -15.08 -14.85
N ASP A 220 20.30 -13.97 -15.32
CA ASP A 220 19.75 -13.17 -16.41
C ASP A 220 19.86 -13.86 -17.79
N ASN A 221 20.66 -14.92 -17.90
CA ASN A 221 20.79 -15.72 -19.13
C ASN A 221 19.71 -16.80 -19.30
N GLN A 222 18.86 -17.02 -18.29
CA GLN A 222 17.79 -18.00 -18.37
C GLN A 222 16.45 -17.36 -18.72
N VAL A 223 15.61 -18.12 -19.43
CA VAL A 223 14.27 -17.64 -19.79
C VAL A 223 13.44 -17.33 -18.55
N ALA A 224 12.75 -16.20 -18.55
CA ALA A 224 11.72 -15.91 -17.57
C ALA A 224 10.37 -16.46 -18.01
N LEU A 225 9.53 -16.81 -17.04
CA LEU A 225 8.19 -17.35 -17.27
C LEU A 225 7.15 -16.42 -16.64
N ARG A 226 5.94 -16.39 -17.22
CA ARG A 226 4.77 -15.73 -16.64
C ARG A 226 3.67 -16.75 -16.41
N VAL A 227 3.07 -16.71 -15.23
CA VAL A 227 1.92 -17.54 -14.86
C VAL A 227 0.67 -16.97 -15.51
N LEU A 228 0.05 -17.68 -16.44
CA LEU A 228 -1.18 -17.23 -17.11
C LEU A 228 -2.43 -17.61 -16.32
N ARG A 229 -2.46 -18.84 -15.79
CA ARG A 229 -3.58 -19.34 -14.99
C ARG A 229 -3.15 -20.45 -14.05
N VAL A 230 -3.88 -20.57 -12.95
CA VAL A 230 -3.73 -21.61 -11.93
C VAL A 230 -5.09 -22.25 -11.68
N GLU A 231 -5.27 -23.49 -12.11
CA GLU A 231 -6.55 -24.20 -12.07
C GLU A 231 -6.33 -25.69 -11.78
N GLY A 232 -7.13 -26.27 -10.89
CA GLY A 232 -7.10 -27.72 -10.62
C GLY A 232 -5.74 -28.26 -10.14
N GLY A 233 -4.97 -27.44 -9.42
CA GLY A 233 -3.61 -27.81 -8.96
C GLY A 233 -2.56 -27.83 -10.07
N LYS A 234 -2.86 -27.26 -11.24
CA LYS A 234 -1.91 -27.07 -12.34
C LYS A 234 -1.73 -25.59 -12.64
N ALA A 235 -0.55 -25.22 -13.12
CA ALA A 235 -0.25 -23.89 -13.62
C ALA A 235 0.08 -23.96 -15.11
N VAL A 236 -0.41 -22.97 -15.88
CA VAL A 236 0.04 -22.73 -17.25
C VAL A 236 0.97 -21.53 -17.24
N LEU A 237 2.19 -21.75 -17.72
CA LEU A 237 3.25 -20.78 -17.81
C LEU A 237 3.50 -20.43 -19.28
N GLN A 238 3.92 -19.20 -19.54
CA GLN A 238 4.35 -18.75 -20.86
C GLN A 238 5.76 -18.17 -20.75
N ILE A 239 6.60 -18.37 -21.76
CA ILE A 239 7.85 -17.62 -21.87
C ILE A 239 7.52 -16.13 -22.01
N VAL A 240 8.21 -15.31 -21.22
CA VAL A 240 8.10 -13.85 -21.21
C VAL A 240 8.65 -13.30 -22.52
N ASP A 241 7.95 -12.34 -23.14
CA ASP A 241 8.42 -11.68 -24.36
C ASP A 241 9.66 -10.82 -24.02
N ASP A 242 10.68 -10.81 -24.90
CA ASP A 242 11.93 -10.06 -24.70
C ASP A 242 11.82 -8.65 -25.29
N TYR A 243 11.57 -7.65 -24.44
CA TYR A 243 11.58 -6.23 -24.76
C TYR A 243 12.95 -5.57 -24.52
N GLN A 244 13.99 -6.31 -24.12
CA GLN A 244 15.33 -5.75 -23.92
C GLN A 244 16.07 -5.62 -25.25
N ASN A 245 15.90 -6.61 -26.13
CA ASN A 245 16.57 -6.68 -27.43
C ASN A 245 15.66 -6.25 -28.59
N ASN A 246 16.27 -5.71 -29.66
CA ASN A 246 15.57 -5.36 -30.91
C ASN A 246 15.21 -6.67 -31.66
N PRO A 247 13.99 -6.88 -32.21
CA PRO A 247 13.04 -5.90 -32.77
C PRO A 247 11.90 -5.44 -31.84
N HIS A 248 11.81 -5.89 -30.59
CA HIS A 248 10.59 -5.74 -29.79
C HIS A 248 10.47 -4.41 -29.04
N ARG A 249 10.98 -3.29 -29.58
CA ARG A 249 10.84 -1.98 -28.90
C ARG A 249 9.38 -1.55 -28.82
N VAL A 250 8.96 -0.98 -27.69
CA VAL A 250 7.63 -0.41 -27.49
C VAL A 250 7.73 1.10 -27.66
N TRP A 251 7.17 1.63 -28.75
CA TRP A 251 7.26 3.06 -29.08
C TRP A 251 8.70 3.60 -29.00
N GLY A 252 9.66 2.84 -29.56
CA GLY A 252 11.09 3.19 -29.54
C GLY A 252 11.82 2.92 -28.22
N ILE A 253 11.13 2.54 -27.14
CA ILE A 253 11.72 2.22 -25.83
C ILE A 253 11.98 0.72 -25.71
N SER A 254 13.18 0.36 -25.24
CA SER A 254 13.53 -1.00 -24.81
C SER A 254 13.63 -1.07 -23.28
N ALA A 255 13.31 -2.23 -22.72
CA ALA A 255 13.58 -2.52 -21.31
C ALA A 255 15.10 -2.55 -21.06
N ARG A 256 15.54 -1.94 -19.95
CA ARG A 256 16.97 -1.91 -19.57
C ARG A 256 17.36 -3.00 -18.58
N ASN A 257 16.38 -3.64 -17.96
CA ASN A 257 16.56 -4.73 -17.02
C ASN A 257 15.33 -5.64 -17.04
N ARG A 258 15.42 -6.74 -16.29
CA ARG A 258 14.38 -7.75 -16.18
C ARG A 258 13.06 -7.19 -15.64
N GLU A 259 13.12 -6.31 -14.65
CA GLU A 259 11.94 -5.74 -14.00
C GLU A 259 11.16 -4.81 -14.96
N GLN A 260 11.87 -4.01 -15.76
CA GLN A 260 11.26 -3.23 -16.85
C GLN A 260 10.69 -4.13 -17.94
N ASN A 261 11.35 -5.24 -18.25
CA ASN A 261 10.86 -6.23 -19.21
C ASN A 261 9.53 -6.85 -18.74
N PHE A 262 9.44 -7.22 -17.46
CA PHE A 262 8.21 -7.70 -16.83
C PHE A 262 7.12 -6.65 -16.87
N GLY A 263 7.46 -5.39 -16.54
CA GLY A 263 6.56 -4.25 -16.65
C GLY A 263 5.96 -4.12 -18.05
N LEU A 264 6.79 -4.12 -19.10
CA LEU A 264 6.29 -4.03 -20.48
C LEU A 264 5.41 -5.22 -20.88
N ASN A 265 5.73 -6.43 -20.42
CA ASN A 265 4.90 -7.62 -20.68
C ASN A 265 3.47 -7.47 -20.13
N VAL A 266 3.27 -6.93 -18.92
CA VAL A 266 1.90 -6.71 -18.39
C VAL A 266 1.24 -5.45 -18.93
N LEU A 267 2.01 -4.40 -19.24
CA LEU A 267 1.47 -3.17 -19.83
C LEU A 267 0.94 -3.43 -21.25
N MET A 268 1.66 -4.23 -22.04
CA MET A 268 1.34 -4.55 -23.44
C MET A 268 0.33 -5.70 -23.59
N ASP A 269 0.02 -6.43 -22.52
CA ASP A 269 -0.96 -7.52 -22.57
C ASP A 269 -2.40 -6.98 -22.45
N PRO A 270 -3.23 -7.08 -23.50
CA PRO A 270 -4.60 -6.57 -23.47
C PRO A 270 -5.54 -7.31 -22.50
N GLU A 271 -5.17 -8.51 -22.04
CA GLU A 271 -5.99 -9.28 -21.10
C GLU A 271 -5.80 -8.83 -19.64
N VAL A 272 -4.86 -7.92 -19.38
CA VAL A 272 -4.61 -7.36 -18.04
C VAL A 272 -5.21 -5.96 -17.93
N ASP A 273 -6.42 -5.86 -17.39
CA ASP A 273 -7.13 -4.57 -17.28
C ASP A 273 -6.57 -3.64 -16.20
N PHE A 274 -5.88 -4.18 -15.19
CA PHE A 274 -5.36 -3.42 -14.06
C PHE A 274 -3.90 -3.77 -13.78
N VAL A 275 -3.03 -2.76 -13.82
CA VAL A 275 -1.59 -2.91 -13.59
C VAL A 275 -1.15 -1.94 -12.50
N THR A 276 -0.38 -2.45 -11.53
CA THR A 276 0.29 -1.64 -10.53
C THR A 276 1.80 -1.76 -10.72
N LEU A 277 2.49 -0.64 -10.93
CA LEU A 277 3.95 -0.59 -11.00
C LEU A 277 4.50 0.19 -9.82
N LEU A 278 5.24 -0.52 -8.96
CA LEU A 278 5.93 0.04 -7.81
C LEU A 278 7.43 0.11 -8.10
N GLY A 279 8.07 1.18 -7.66
CA GLY A 279 9.52 1.31 -7.74
C GLY A 279 9.99 2.71 -7.39
N THR A 280 11.28 2.84 -7.12
CA THR A 280 11.90 4.11 -6.72
C THR A 280 11.88 5.15 -7.85
N ALA A 281 12.21 6.39 -7.53
CA ALA A 281 12.31 7.47 -8.52
C ALA A 281 13.38 7.14 -9.60
N GLY A 282 13.12 7.51 -10.86
CA GLY A 282 14.06 7.26 -11.96
C GLY A 282 14.05 5.86 -12.56
N THR A 283 13.25 4.92 -12.04
CA THR A 283 13.15 3.54 -12.58
C THR A 283 12.38 3.42 -13.91
N GLY A 284 11.85 4.54 -14.43
CA GLY A 284 11.22 4.60 -15.76
C GLY A 284 9.74 4.18 -15.80
N LYS A 285 9.07 4.00 -14.66
CA LYS A 285 7.65 3.59 -14.58
C LYS A 285 6.72 4.40 -15.50
N THR A 286 6.78 5.73 -15.39
CA THR A 286 5.95 6.65 -16.17
C THR A 286 6.30 6.58 -17.66
N LEU A 287 7.59 6.53 -18.01
CA LEU A 287 8.06 6.39 -19.39
C LEU A 287 7.54 5.09 -20.04
N LEU A 288 7.67 3.94 -19.36
CA LEU A 288 7.21 2.65 -19.86
C LEU A 288 5.67 2.62 -20.02
N ALA A 289 4.94 3.17 -19.05
CA ALA A 289 3.49 3.25 -19.10
C ALA A 289 3.00 4.12 -20.26
N LEU A 290 3.67 5.25 -20.53
CA LEU A 290 3.37 6.13 -21.66
C LEU A 290 3.73 5.46 -22.99
N ALA A 291 4.91 4.85 -23.11
CA ALA A 291 5.32 4.13 -24.32
C ALA A 291 4.32 3.02 -24.67
N ALA A 292 3.93 2.20 -23.69
CA ALA A 292 2.94 1.14 -23.88
C ALA A 292 1.55 1.69 -24.20
N GLY A 293 1.15 2.80 -23.56
CA GLY A 293 -0.11 3.49 -23.85
C GLY A 293 -0.15 4.04 -25.27
N LEU A 294 0.93 4.67 -25.73
CA LEU A 294 1.06 5.22 -27.08
C LEU A 294 1.05 4.12 -28.14
N ALA A 295 1.85 3.07 -27.97
CA ALA A 295 1.83 1.92 -28.88
C ALA A 295 0.42 1.33 -29.00
N GLN A 296 -0.30 1.17 -27.89
CA GLN A 296 -1.65 0.61 -27.91
C GLN A 296 -2.73 1.58 -28.40
N THR A 297 -2.51 2.88 -28.32
CA THR A 297 -3.47 3.92 -28.77
C THR A 297 -3.26 4.32 -30.22
N MET A 298 -2.00 4.41 -30.66
CA MET A 298 -1.61 4.94 -31.97
C MET A 298 -1.30 3.82 -32.97
N ASP A 299 -0.46 2.84 -32.60
CA ASP A 299 -0.07 1.76 -33.53
C ASP A 299 -1.18 0.70 -33.62
N GLN A 300 -1.69 0.25 -32.46
CA GLN A 300 -2.68 -0.84 -32.40
C GLN A 300 -4.13 -0.34 -32.41
N GLN A 301 -4.35 0.96 -32.20
CA GLN A 301 -5.68 1.59 -32.12
C GLN A 301 -6.66 0.88 -31.16
N ARG A 302 -6.14 0.23 -30.12
CA ARG A 302 -6.91 -0.50 -29.10
C ARG A 302 -7.64 0.45 -28.17
N TYR A 303 -6.96 1.53 -27.77
CA TYR A 303 -7.52 2.57 -26.94
C TYR A 303 -7.74 3.83 -27.75
N LYS A 304 -8.78 4.59 -27.41
CA LYS A 304 -9.14 5.82 -28.13
C LYS A 304 -8.26 7.00 -27.72
N GLU A 305 -7.91 7.05 -26.45
CA GLU A 305 -7.22 8.16 -25.79
C GLU A 305 -6.52 7.68 -24.53
N ILE A 306 -5.39 8.31 -24.20
CA ILE A 306 -4.64 8.13 -22.96
C ILE A 306 -5.07 9.22 -21.98
N ILE A 307 -5.51 8.85 -20.79
CA ILE A 307 -5.80 9.79 -19.71
C ILE A 307 -4.70 9.69 -18.67
N VAL A 308 -4.05 10.80 -18.35
CA VAL A 308 -3.06 10.86 -17.27
C VAL A 308 -3.64 11.68 -16.13
N THR A 309 -3.60 11.13 -14.93
CA THR A 309 -3.96 11.86 -13.71
C THR A 309 -2.87 11.67 -12.68
N ARG A 310 -2.59 12.73 -11.91
CA ARG A 310 -1.59 12.70 -10.84
C ARG A 310 -2.27 12.96 -9.51
N ALA A 311 -1.95 12.15 -8.51
CA ALA A 311 -2.38 12.39 -7.14
C ALA A 311 -1.50 13.48 -6.52
N THR A 312 -1.98 14.72 -6.56
CA THR A 312 -1.26 15.88 -6.01
C THR A 312 -1.39 15.90 -4.49
N VAL A 313 -0.26 15.86 -3.77
CA VAL A 313 -0.18 16.33 -2.38
C VAL A 313 0.35 17.76 -2.46
N PRO A 314 -0.40 18.78 -2.01
CA PRO A 314 0.12 20.14 -1.98
C PRO A 314 1.35 20.18 -1.07
N VAL A 315 2.48 20.63 -1.60
CA VAL A 315 3.70 20.88 -0.82
C VAL A 315 3.63 22.32 -0.32
N GLY A 316 3.09 22.53 0.88
CA GLY A 316 2.95 23.86 1.51
C GLY A 316 1.55 24.14 2.06
N GLU A 317 1.29 25.40 2.44
CA GLU A 317 -0.09 25.87 2.66
C GLU A 317 -0.89 25.56 1.39
N ASP A 318 -2.12 25.05 1.54
CA ASP A 318 -3.08 24.84 0.45
C ASP A 318 -2.92 26.02 -0.50
N ILE A 319 -2.31 25.79 -1.67
CA ILE A 319 -2.28 26.81 -2.70
C ILE A 319 -3.77 27.02 -2.94
N GLY A 320 -4.28 28.15 -2.45
CA GLY A 320 -5.69 28.48 -2.60
C GLY A 320 -6.07 28.34 -4.06
N PHE A 321 -7.37 28.27 -4.36
CA PHE A 321 -7.89 28.11 -5.73
C PHE A 321 -7.02 28.84 -6.78
N LEU A 322 -6.16 28.11 -7.48
CA LEU A 322 -5.42 28.64 -8.62
C LEU A 322 -6.49 29.11 -9.62
N PRO A 323 -6.62 30.41 -9.93
CA PRO A 323 -7.56 30.84 -10.96
C PRO A 323 -7.02 30.34 -12.31
N GLY A 324 -7.88 29.71 -13.11
CA GLY A 324 -7.47 29.14 -14.39
C GLY A 324 -8.22 27.86 -14.76
N THR A 325 -7.94 27.39 -15.98
CA THR A 325 -8.41 26.13 -16.55
C THR A 325 -7.84 24.93 -15.78
N GLU A 326 -8.44 23.75 -15.96
CA GLU A 326 -7.94 22.50 -15.37
C GLU A 326 -6.47 22.26 -15.73
N GLU A 327 -6.10 22.55 -16.97
CA GLU A 327 -4.75 22.34 -17.50
C GLU A 327 -3.73 23.27 -16.83
N GLU A 328 -4.06 24.57 -16.69
CA GLU A 328 -3.21 25.57 -16.02
C GLU A 328 -2.94 25.23 -14.55
N LYS A 329 -3.91 24.61 -13.86
CA LYS A 329 -3.76 24.13 -12.48
C LYS A 329 -2.82 22.93 -12.37
N MET A 330 -2.76 22.13 -13.42
CA MET A 330 -1.90 20.95 -13.47
C MET A 330 -0.49 21.28 -13.96
N THR A 331 -0.28 22.43 -14.62
CA THR A 331 1.00 22.88 -15.20
C THR A 331 2.23 22.67 -14.31
N PRO A 332 2.23 22.98 -12.99
CA PRO A 332 3.41 22.77 -12.14
C PRO A 332 3.85 21.29 -12.08
N TRP A 333 2.92 20.37 -12.29
CA TRP A 333 3.13 18.93 -12.21
C TRP A 333 3.38 18.28 -13.57
N MET A 334 3.23 19.04 -14.65
CA MET A 334 3.34 18.59 -16.05
C MET A 334 4.77 18.49 -16.54
N GLY A 335 5.75 19.14 -15.90
CA GLY A 335 7.14 19.16 -16.34
C GLY A 335 7.70 17.76 -16.60
N ALA A 336 7.66 16.89 -15.59
CA ALA A 336 8.14 15.51 -15.71
C ALA A 336 7.37 14.67 -16.75
N LEU A 337 6.08 14.97 -17.00
CA LEU A 337 5.32 14.31 -18.05
C LEU A 337 5.80 14.77 -19.43
N ASN A 338 5.96 16.08 -19.62
CA ASN A 338 6.45 16.66 -20.87
C ASN A 338 7.86 16.17 -21.22
N ASP A 339 8.75 16.06 -20.24
CA ASP A 339 10.10 15.51 -20.43
C ASP A 339 10.04 14.07 -20.98
N ASN A 340 9.14 13.23 -20.44
CA ASN A 340 8.94 11.87 -20.96
C ASN A 340 8.35 11.88 -22.38
N LEU A 341 7.43 12.80 -22.68
CA LEU A 341 6.86 12.92 -24.02
C LEU A 341 7.88 13.38 -25.05
N GLU A 342 8.81 14.26 -24.69
CA GLU A 342 9.90 14.68 -25.57
C GLU A 342 10.81 13.51 -25.97
N VAL A 343 11.12 12.63 -25.03
CA VAL A 343 11.86 11.38 -25.29
C VAL A 343 11.09 10.49 -26.27
N LEU A 344 9.77 10.38 -26.11
CA LEU A 344 8.90 9.54 -26.94
C LEU A 344 8.56 10.16 -28.31
N ALA A 345 8.71 11.47 -28.45
CA ALA A 345 8.49 12.22 -29.69
C ALA A 345 9.72 12.33 -30.60
N SER A 346 10.86 11.79 -30.15
CA SER A 346 12.15 11.92 -30.84
C SER A 346 12.62 10.61 -31.48
N PRO A 347 12.14 10.25 -32.68
CA PRO A 347 12.84 9.28 -33.51
C PRO A 347 14.27 9.76 -33.77
N GLN A 348 15.25 8.85 -33.73
CA GLN A 348 16.67 9.20 -33.86
C GLN A 348 17.05 9.86 -35.20
N ASP A 349 16.16 9.86 -36.21
CA ASP A 349 16.42 10.41 -37.55
C ASP A 349 15.36 11.40 -38.07
N SER A 350 14.52 11.98 -37.21
CA SER A 350 13.42 12.87 -37.64
C SER A 350 13.83 14.36 -37.68
N SER A 351 13.54 15.05 -38.79
CA SER A 351 13.67 16.51 -38.93
C SER A 351 12.77 17.28 -37.95
N ASN A 352 13.10 18.55 -37.65
CA ASN A 352 12.37 19.38 -36.68
C ASN A 352 10.87 19.51 -36.98
N TRP A 353 10.46 19.50 -38.25
CA TRP A 353 9.04 19.54 -38.63
C TRP A 353 8.30 18.26 -38.23
N ALA A 354 8.93 17.10 -38.43
CA ALA A 354 8.35 15.80 -38.09
C ALA A 354 8.21 15.63 -36.57
N ARG A 355 9.12 16.21 -35.78
CA ARG A 355 9.00 16.27 -34.32
C ARG A 355 7.82 17.12 -33.88
N GLN A 356 7.62 18.29 -34.49
CA GLN A 356 6.50 19.17 -34.17
C GLN A 356 5.16 18.51 -34.50
N ALA A 357 5.03 17.89 -35.68
CA ALA A 357 3.83 17.13 -36.05
C ALA A 357 3.58 15.93 -35.09
N THR A 358 4.64 15.27 -34.63
CA THR A 358 4.53 14.19 -33.64
C THR A 358 4.04 14.72 -32.30
N ASN A 359 4.57 15.84 -31.81
CA ASN A 359 4.11 16.50 -30.58
C ASN A 359 2.64 16.91 -30.64
N ASP A 360 2.19 17.45 -31.77
CA ASP A 360 0.78 17.83 -31.97
C ASP A 360 -0.13 16.58 -31.95
N LEU A 361 0.32 15.47 -32.54
CA LEU A 361 -0.41 14.20 -32.47
C LEU A 361 -0.45 13.61 -31.06
N LEU A 362 0.66 13.64 -30.33
CA LEU A 362 0.75 13.15 -28.95
C LEU A 362 -0.18 13.95 -28.02
N SER A 363 -0.13 15.28 -28.09
CA SER A 363 -1.00 16.16 -27.29
C SER A 363 -2.49 16.00 -27.63
N SER A 364 -2.82 15.61 -28.87
CA SER A 364 -4.20 15.30 -29.23
C SER A 364 -4.73 14.02 -28.54
N ARG A 365 -3.85 13.02 -28.33
CA ARG A 365 -4.18 11.67 -27.81
C ARG A 365 -3.99 11.52 -26.30
N ILE A 366 -3.25 12.42 -25.68
CA ILE A 366 -3.00 12.42 -24.24
C ILE A 366 -3.81 13.54 -23.61
N LYS A 367 -4.67 13.20 -22.65
CA LYS A 367 -5.42 14.18 -21.84
C LYS A 367 -5.00 14.10 -20.40
N VAL A 368 -4.47 15.20 -19.89
CA VAL A 368 -4.21 15.31 -18.46
C VAL A 368 -5.47 15.79 -17.75
N ARG A 369 -5.84 15.08 -16.69
CA ARG A 369 -7.03 15.34 -15.89
C ARG A 369 -6.67 15.33 -14.41
N SER A 370 -7.30 16.22 -13.66
CA SER A 370 -7.21 16.24 -12.20
C SER A 370 -8.12 15.16 -11.61
N MET A 371 -7.76 14.68 -10.41
CA MET A 371 -8.51 13.64 -9.70
C MET A 371 -9.99 14.00 -9.48
N SER A 372 -10.29 15.28 -9.21
CA SER A 372 -11.65 15.76 -8.99
C SER A 372 -12.54 15.62 -10.23
N PHE A 373 -11.98 15.78 -11.42
CA PHE A 373 -12.71 15.67 -12.70
C PHE A 373 -12.89 14.22 -13.16
N MET A 374 -12.10 13.30 -12.61
CA MET A 374 -12.22 11.86 -12.88
C MET A 374 -13.39 11.23 -12.09
N ARG A 375 -13.84 11.86 -11.01
CA ARG A 375 -14.91 11.36 -10.16
C ARG A 375 -16.25 11.32 -10.90
N GLY A 376 -16.90 10.16 -10.92
CA GLY A 376 -18.21 9.97 -11.56
C GLY A 376 -18.16 9.89 -13.09
N ARG A 377 -16.96 9.83 -13.68
CA ARG A 377 -16.79 9.58 -15.11
C ARG A 377 -16.77 8.08 -15.41
N THR A 378 -17.14 7.76 -16.64
CA THR A 378 -17.02 6.42 -17.23
C THR A 378 -15.92 6.45 -18.29
N PHE A 379 -14.93 5.58 -18.14
CA PHE A 379 -13.80 5.46 -19.07
C PHE A 379 -14.05 4.28 -20.00
N LEU A 380 -14.47 4.56 -21.24
CA LEU A 380 -14.70 3.55 -22.26
C LEU A 380 -13.54 3.50 -23.25
N SER A 381 -12.93 2.31 -23.38
CA SER A 381 -11.82 2.05 -24.29
C SER A 381 -10.66 3.03 -24.12
N ARG A 382 -10.30 3.33 -22.86
CA ARG A 382 -9.24 4.28 -22.51
C ARG A 382 -8.03 3.58 -21.91
N TYR A 383 -6.87 4.18 -22.05
CA TYR A 383 -5.68 3.82 -21.30
C TYR A 383 -5.46 4.88 -20.21
N VAL A 384 -5.68 4.53 -18.95
CA VAL A 384 -5.66 5.49 -17.85
C VAL A 384 -4.41 5.27 -17.01
N ILE A 385 -3.58 6.29 -16.88
CA ILE A 385 -2.39 6.31 -16.03
C ILE A 385 -2.70 7.15 -14.80
N VAL A 386 -2.56 6.54 -13.63
CA VAL A 386 -2.65 7.19 -12.32
C VAL A 386 -1.24 7.26 -11.75
N ASP A 387 -0.61 8.42 -11.86
CA ASP A 387 0.74 8.66 -11.36
C ASP A 387 0.72 9.15 -9.91
N GLU A 388 1.78 8.84 -9.17
CA GLU A 388 1.90 9.04 -7.72
C GLU A 388 0.75 8.40 -6.92
N ALA A 389 0.28 7.22 -7.34
CA ALA A 389 -0.89 6.56 -6.77
C ALA A 389 -0.80 6.27 -5.27
N GLN A 390 0.41 6.24 -4.68
CA GLN A 390 0.62 6.11 -3.23
C GLN A 390 -0.01 7.25 -2.43
N ASN A 391 -0.19 8.43 -3.05
CA ASN A 391 -0.82 9.58 -2.43
C ASN A 391 -2.36 9.50 -2.41
N LEU A 392 -2.95 8.46 -3.01
CA LEU A 392 -4.39 8.28 -3.05
C LEU A 392 -4.88 7.48 -1.84
N THR A 393 -5.93 8.02 -1.19
CA THR A 393 -6.67 7.22 -0.21
C THR A 393 -7.39 6.04 -0.89
N PRO A 394 -7.61 4.91 -0.19
CA PRO A 394 -8.32 3.76 -0.76
C PRO A 394 -9.72 4.10 -1.30
N LYS A 395 -10.39 5.10 -0.73
CA LYS A 395 -11.69 5.58 -1.20
C LYS A 395 -11.60 6.26 -2.57
N LEU A 396 -10.56 7.07 -2.78
CA LEU A 396 -10.31 7.75 -4.06
C LEU A 396 -9.91 6.74 -5.14
N MET A 397 -9.01 5.80 -4.82
CA MET A 397 -8.65 4.71 -5.72
C MET A 397 -9.88 3.90 -6.15
N LYS A 398 -10.72 3.46 -5.19
CA LYS A 398 -11.97 2.75 -5.50
C LYS A 398 -12.90 3.57 -6.40
N THR A 399 -12.99 4.88 -6.19
CA THR A 399 -13.83 5.77 -6.99
C THR A 399 -13.35 5.86 -8.44
N LEU A 400 -12.03 5.89 -8.67
CA LEU A 400 -11.46 5.83 -10.01
C LEU A 400 -11.73 4.49 -10.69
N LEU A 401 -11.47 3.39 -10.00
CA LEU A 401 -11.58 2.04 -10.57
C LEU A 401 -13.01 1.70 -10.99
N ILE A 402 -14.02 2.14 -10.25
CA ILE A 402 -15.43 1.94 -10.61
C ILE A 402 -15.79 2.65 -11.94
N GLY A 403 -15.04 3.68 -12.33
CA GLY A 403 -15.24 4.36 -13.61
C GLY A 403 -14.75 3.57 -14.83
N ALA A 404 -13.87 2.57 -14.66
CA ALA A 404 -13.39 1.77 -15.78
C ALA A 404 -14.46 0.75 -16.23
N VAL A 405 -14.77 0.77 -17.53
CA VAL A 405 -15.68 -0.18 -18.18
C VAL A 405 -14.90 -1.07 -19.18
N PRO A 406 -15.49 -2.15 -19.74
CA PRO A 406 -14.76 -3.08 -20.59
C PRO A 406 -13.96 -2.42 -21.70
N GLY A 407 -12.76 -2.95 -21.92
CA GLY A 407 -11.79 -2.41 -22.89
C GLY A 407 -10.98 -1.22 -22.37
N THR A 408 -11.09 -0.84 -21.10
CA THR A 408 -10.23 0.16 -20.46
C THR A 408 -9.15 -0.51 -19.64
N LYS A 409 -7.90 -0.04 -19.80
CA LYS A 409 -6.78 -0.45 -18.96
C LYS A 409 -6.43 0.66 -17.98
N MET A 410 -6.30 0.29 -16.71
CA MET A 410 -5.94 1.16 -15.60
C MET A 410 -4.51 0.82 -15.14
N VAL A 411 -3.62 1.81 -15.16
CA VAL A 411 -2.21 1.66 -14.78
C VAL A 411 -1.91 2.60 -13.62
N CYS A 412 -1.66 2.04 -12.44
CA CYS A 412 -1.29 2.79 -11.25
C CYS A 412 0.23 2.73 -11.05
N LEU A 413 0.86 3.89 -10.97
CA LEU A 413 2.30 4.05 -10.77
C LEU A 413 2.53 4.64 -9.38
N GLY A 414 3.52 4.14 -8.65
CA GLY A 414 3.83 4.74 -7.36
C GLY A 414 5.21 4.41 -6.83
N ASN A 415 5.62 5.20 -5.84
CA ASN A 415 6.81 4.96 -5.04
C ASN A 415 6.45 4.97 -3.56
N VAL A 416 6.45 3.79 -2.96
CA VAL A 416 6.13 3.57 -1.54
C VAL A 416 7.20 4.09 -0.58
N GLU A 417 8.42 4.39 -1.05
CA GLU A 417 9.46 5.04 -0.22
C GLU A 417 9.21 6.55 -0.01
N GLN A 418 8.21 7.14 -0.69
CA GLN A 418 7.90 8.58 -0.60
C GLN A 418 6.81 8.91 0.41
N ILE A 419 6.31 7.93 1.17
CA ILE A 419 5.25 8.10 2.17
C ILE A 419 5.69 7.71 3.57
#